data_AF-A0A9P8E2W1-F1
#
_entry.id   AF-A0A9P8E2W1-F1
#
_cell.length_a   1.000
_cell.length_b   1.000
_cell.length_c   1.000
_cell.angle_alpha   90.00
_cell.angle_beta   90.00
_cell.angle_gamma   90.00
#
_symmetry.space_group_name_H-M   'P 1'
#
loop_
_entity.id
_entity.type
_entity.pdbx_description
1 polymer ?
#
loop_
_entity_poly.entity_id
_entity_poly.type
_entity_poly.pdbx_seq_one_letter_code
_entity_poly.pdbx_strand_id
1 'polypeptide(L)' 'MSPSNTPASMAATSQDIEMLLAAQCHIGSKNLQVHMEPYLWKTRPDGVNVINIG' A
#
# COMPACT_ATOMS: atom_id res chain seq x y z
N MET A 1 17.26 -3.04 3.06
CA MET A 1 17.64 -3.34 1.65
C MET A 1 17.73 -2.02 0.93
N SER A 2 18.89 -1.65 0.38
CA SER A 2 19.00 -0.40 -0.41
C SER A 2 18.37 -0.63 -1.79
N PRO A 3 17.52 0.29 -2.30
CA PRO A 3 16.93 0.20 -3.64
C PRO A 3 17.96 0.22 -4.78
N SER A 4 19.23 0.50 -4.47
CA SER A 4 20.31 0.62 -5.47
C SER A 4 20.76 -0.70 -6.11
N ASN A 5 20.33 -1.86 -5.60
CA ASN A 5 20.79 -3.18 -6.07
C ASN A 5 19.69 -4.03 -6.73
N THR A 6 18.53 -3.42 -7.04
CA THR A 6 17.41 -4.10 -7.71
C THR A 6 17.29 -3.62 -9.17
N PRO A 7 16.87 -4.48 -10.12
CA PRO A 7 16.60 -4.07 -11.49
C PRO A 7 15.58 -2.93 -11.55
N ALA A 8 15.71 -2.04 -12.53
CA ALA A 8 14.82 -0.89 -12.70
C ALA A 8 13.34 -1.28 -12.84
N SER A 9 13.05 -2.48 -13.35
CA SER A 9 11.69 -3.03 -13.46
C SER A 9 11.02 -3.31 -12.12
N MET A 10 11.75 -3.30 -11.00
CA MET A 10 11.19 -3.46 -9.65
C MET A 10 10.93 -2.13 -8.95
N ALA A 11 11.27 -1.00 -9.58
CA ALA A 11 10.85 0.31 -9.09
C ALA A 11 9.36 0.52 -9.42
N ALA A 12 8.56 0.87 -8.42
CA ALA A 12 7.14 1.19 -8.64
C ALA A 12 7.05 2.44 -9.52
N THR A 13 6.50 2.29 -10.73
CA THR A 13 6.21 3.42 -11.60
C THR A 13 4.87 4.05 -11.22
N SER A 14 4.61 5.29 -11.68
CA SER A 14 3.31 5.94 -11.46
C SER A 14 2.16 5.11 -12.07
N GLN A 15 2.39 4.47 -13.22
CA GLN A 15 1.41 3.62 -13.88
C GLN A 15 1.08 2.37 -13.03
N ASP A 16 2.07 1.77 -12.36
CA ASP A 16 1.83 0.62 -11.47
C ASP A 16 0.95 1.01 -10.27
N ILE A 17 1.19 2.19 -9.69
CA ILE A 17 0.39 2.71 -8.57
C ILE A 17 -1.06 2.99 -9.03
N GLU A 18 -1.25 3.55 -10.22
CA GLU A 18 -2.59 3.76 -10.80
C GLU A 18 -3.33 2.44 -11.01
N MET A 19 -2.65 1.39 -11.47
CA MET A 19 -3.24 0.06 -11.63
C MET A 19 -3.62 -0.56 -10.27
N LEU A 20 -2.78 -0.43 -9.24
CA LEU A 20 -3.08 -0.90 -7.89
C LEU A 20 -4.25 -0.14 -7.25
N LEU A 21 -4.37 1.16 -7.55
CA LEU A 21 -5.50 1.98 -7.12
C LEU A 21 -6.80 1.51 -7.79
N ALA A 22 -6.77 1.31 -9.12
CA ALA A 22 -7.91 0.83 -9.90
C ALA A 22 -8.37 -0.57 -9.45
N ALA A 23 -7.42 -1.44 -9.11
CA ALA A 23 -7.70 -2.79 -8.58
C ALA A 23 -8.13 -2.81 -7.10
N GLN A 24 -8.23 -1.64 -6.45
CA GLN A 24 -8.61 -1.49 -5.03
C GLN A 24 -7.69 -2.22 -4.03
N CYS A 25 -6.42 -2.44 -4.36
CA CYS A 25 -5.50 -3.19 -3.51
C CYS A 25 -5.12 -2.49 -2.19
N HIS A 26 -5.26 -1.16 -2.13
CA HIS A 26 -4.98 -0.35 -0.94
C HIS A 26 -6.12 -0.41 0.11
N ILE A 27 -7.28 -0.98 -0.24
CA ILE A 27 -8.42 -1.11 0.66
C ILE A 27 -8.20 -2.33 1.56
N GLY A 28 -7.88 -2.08 2.82
CA GLY A 28 -7.74 -3.11 3.84
C GLY A 28 -9.07 -3.51 4.48
N SER A 29 -8.98 -4.16 5.64
CA SER A 29 -10.14 -4.56 6.43
C SER A 29 -10.38 -3.60 7.61
N LYS A 30 -11.50 -3.76 8.31
CA LYS A 30 -11.79 -3.00 9.54
C LYS A 30 -10.87 -3.37 10.70
N ASN A 31 -10.51 -4.65 10.80
CA ASN A 31 -9.65 -5.14 11.87
C ASN A 31 -8.19 -5.06 11.43
N LEU A 32 -7.34 -4.53 12.30
CA LEU A 32 -5.90 -4.40 12.06
C LEU A 32 -5.14 -5.28 13.05
N GLN A 33 -4.18 -6.07 12.55
CA GLN A 33 -3.23 -6.77 13.41
C GLN A 33 -2.09 -5.82 13.79
N VAL A 34 -1.56 -5.93 15.01
CA VAL A 34 -0.52 -5.04 15.54
C VAL A 34 0.72 -4.96 14.62
N HIS A 35 1.10 -6.08 14.01
CA HIS A 35 2.23 -6.11 13.07
C HIS A 35 1.96 -5.43 11.72
N MET A 36 0.71 -5.11 11.42
CA MET A 36 0.30 -4.39 10.20
C MET A 36 0.19 -2.87 10.41
N GLU A 37 0.31 -2.38 11.66
CA GLU A 37 0.25 -0.96 11.99
C GLU A 37 1.22 -0.07 11.18
N PRO A 38 2.47 -0.48 10.88
CA PRO A 38 3.40 0.37 10.13
C PRO A 38 2.96 0.64 8.68
N TYR A 39 2.08 -0.19 8.12
CA TYR A 39 1.59 -0.05 6.75
C TYR A 39 0.27 0.73 6.69
N LEU A 40 -0.32 1.08 7.83
CA LEU A 40 -1.54 1.87 7.89
C LEU A 40 -1.24 3.32 7.48
N TRP A 41 -1.95 3.79 6.47
CA TRP A 41 -1.94 5.21 6.13
C TRP A 41 -3.00 5.98 6.93
N LYS A 42 -4.25 5.51 6.88
CA LYS A 42 -5.38 6.13 7.58
C LYS A 42 -6.55 5.17 7.70
N THR A 43 -7.34 5.32 8.76
CA THR A 43 -8.66 4.69 8.89
C THR A 43 -9.75 5.65 8.41
N ARG A 44 -10.60 5.18 7.49
CA ARG A 44 -11.73 5.94 6.97
C ARG A 44 -12.87 6.04 8.01
N PRO A 45 -13.83 7.00 7.85
CA PRO A 45 -14.96 7.13 8.76
C PRO A 45 -15.87 5.90 8.85
N ASP A 46 -15.88 5.03 7.83
CA ASP A 46 -16.62 3.77 7.81
C ASP A 46 -15.89 2.61 8.53
N GLY A 47 -14.71 2.90 9.11
CA GLY A 47 -13.89 1.98 9.88
C GLY A 47 -12.94 1.13 9.04
N VAL A 48 -12.87 1.32 7.73
CA VAL A 48 -11.96 0.56 6.85
C VAL A 48 -10.55 1.17 6.86
N ASN A 49 -9.54 0.34 7.00
CA ASN A 49 -8.14 0.76 7.00
C ASN A 49 -7.58 0.86 5.57
N VAL A 50 -6.85 1.95 5.28
CA VAL A 50 -6.16 2.17 4.02
C VAL A 50 -4.68 1.90 4.19
N ILE A 51 -4.12 1.08 3.31
CA ILE A 51 -2.70 0.68 3.31
C ILE A 51 -1.89 1.67 2.47
N ASN A 52 -0.70 2.03 2.95
CA ASN A 52 0.21 2.84 2.14
C ASN A 52 0.84 1.99 1.02
N ILE A 53 0.64 2.40 -0.23
CA ILE A 53 1.16 1.75 -1.44
C ILE A 53 2.14 2.64 -2.24
N GLY A 54 2.60 3.76 -1.64
CA GLY A 54 3.54 4.72 -2.23
C GLY A 54 4.49 5.32 -1.21
#